data_AF-A0A6B3EQK1-F1
#
_entry.id   AF-A0A6B3EQK1-F1
#
_cell.length_a   1.000
_cell.length_b   1.000
_cell.length_c   1.000
_cell.angle_alpha   90.00
_cell.angle_beta   90.00
_cell.angle_gamma   90.00
#
_symmetry.space_group_name_H-M   'P 1'
#
loop_
_entity.id
_entity.type
_entity.pdbx_description
1 polymer ?
#
loop_
_entity_poly.entity_id
_entity_poly.type
_entity_poly.pdbx_seq_one_letter_code
_entity_poly.pdbx_strand_id
1 'polypeptide(L)'
;FLANQITGVWLDGRRASEGLLNAALVAEYGIPVILVTGDDLACRDAEGYAPEARKVAVKDHVSRYAAICRTPTRTAKDIRAAAKEAVALAGRHEPVPAAPHTIDVEFDAAHLSQIVTSIPGVARAGERKVSFESPTMYEAYRTFKSVCSIASGAVEEQYG
;
A
#
# COMPACT_ATOMS: atom_id res chain seq x y z
N PHE A 1 3.42 -7.20 -8.91
CA PHE A 1 2.69 -7.26 -7.63
C PHE A 1 3.09 -8.58 -6.99
N LEU A 2 3.81 -8.55 -5.87
CA LEU A 2 4.30 -9.73 -5.15
C LEU A 2 3.19 -10.29 -4.26
N ALA A 3 2.10 -10.78 -4.85
CA ALA A 3 0.85 -11.04 -4.13
C ALA A 3 1.01 -11.98 -2.92
N ASN A 4 1.96 -12.91 -2.98
CA ASN A 4 2.16 -13.92 -1.94
C ASN A 4 3.44 -13.76 -1.12
N GLN A 5 4.43 -13.00 -1.61
CA GLN A 5 5.76 -13.01 -1.02
C GLN A 5 5.97 -11.96 0.07
N ILE A 6 5.24 -10.84 0.03
CA ILE A 6 5.27 -9.84 1.11
C ILE A 6 4.19 -10.21 2.12
N THR A 7 4.60 -10.55 3.34
CA THR A 7 3.70 -10.86 4.45
C THR A 7 3.40 -9.64 5.30
N GLY A 8 4.17 -8.56 5.16
CA GLY A 8 3.92 -7.31 5.87
C GLY A 8 4.74 -6.12 5.41
N VAL A 9 4.15 -4.94 5.58
CA VAL A 9 4.83 -3.65 5.40
C VAL A 9 4.50 -2.76 6.60
N TRP A 10 5.48 -2.00 7.09
CA TRP A 10 5.26 -0.98 8.11
C TRP A 10 5.87 0.35 7.64
N LEU A 11 5.17 1.42 7.94
CA LEU A 11 5.61 2.80 7.77
C LEU A 11 5.73 3.40 9.18
N ASP A 12 6.94 3.82 9.55
CA ASP A 12 7.24 4.44 10.85
C ASP A 12 6.75 3.60 12.04
N GLY A 13 6.97 2.29 11.96
CA GLY A 13 6.56 1.30 12.96
C GLY A 13 5.07 0.93 12.94
N ARG A 14 4.23 1.64 12.18
CA ARG A 14 2.81 1.30 12.01
C ARG A 14 2.61 0.37 10.83
N ARG A 15 1.84 -0.71 11.03
CA ARG A 15 1.47 -1.62 9.94
C ARG A 15 0.75 -0.83 8.84
N ALA A 16 1.24 -0.97 7.61
CA ALA A 16 0.78 -0.19 6.47
C ALA A 16 0.15 -1.07 5.39
N SER A 17 -0.97 -0.61 4.87
CA SER A 17 -1.52 -1.09 3.61
C SER A 17 -0.93 -0.30 2.45
N GLU A 18 -1.13 -0.79 1.22
CA GLU A 18 -0.84 -0.01 0.02
C GLU A 18 -1.58 1.34 0.02
N GLY A 19 -2.82 1.35 0.53
CA GLY A 19 -3.61 2.57 0.69
C GLY A 19 -2.92 3.59 1.59
N LEU A 20 -2.43 3.18 2.76
CA LEU A 20 -1.70 4.05 3.69
C LEU A 20 -0.39 4.57 3.07
N LEU A 21 0.40 3.72 2.41
CA LEU A 21 1.65 4.15 1.76
C LEU A 21 1.39 5.19 0.67
N ASN A 22 0.39 4.95 -0.16
CA ASN A 22 0.01 5.88 -1.23
C ASN A 22 -0.52 7.19 -0.65
N ALA A 23 -1.34 7.13 0.40
CA ALA A 23 -1.87 8.31 1.10
C ALA A 23 -0.75 9.16 1.73
N ALA A 24 0.21 8.52 2.39
CA ALA A 24 1.37 9.21 2.97
C ALA A 24 2.22 9.90 1.89
N LEU A 25 2.43 9.24 0.75
CA LEU A 25 3.14 9.84 -0.39
C LEU A 25 2.43 11.10 -0.91
N VAL A 26 1.13 11.02 -1.21
CA VAL A 26 0.41 12.16 -1.81
C VAL A 26 0.17 13.30 -0.82
N ALA A 27 0.19 13.01 0.49
CA ALA A 27 0.11 14.01 1.55
C ALA A 27 1.31 14.98 1.54
N GLU A 28 2.53 14.52 1.23
CA GLU A 28 3.70 15.39 1.05
C GLU A 28 3.55 16.36 -0.14
N TYR A 29 2.60 16.12 -1.03
CA TYR A 29 2.26 16.99 -2.16
C TYR A 29 0.98 17.80 -1.93
N GLY A 30 0.35 17.70 -0.74
CA GLY A 30 -0.91 18.35 -0.42
C GLY A 30 -2.10 17.82 -1.24
N ILE A 31 -2.02 16.57 -1.73
CA ILE A 31 -3.08 15.96 -2.55
C ILE A 31 -3.90 15.00 -1.68
N PRO A 32 -5.22 15.21 -1.56
CA PRO A 32 -6.08 14.37 -0.74
C PRO A 32 -6.49 13.10 -1.48
N VAL A 33 -6.63 11.99 -0.75
CA VAL A 33 -7.37 10.82 -1.23
C VAL A 33 -8.85 11.09 -1.05
N ILE A 34 -9.61 11.16 -2.15
CA ILE A 34 -11.03 11.55 -2.11
C ILE A 34 -12.01 10.38 -2.28
N LEU A 35 -11.54 9.26 -2.82
CA LEU A 35 -12.34 8.07 -3.07
C LEU A 35 -11.49 6.81 -2.90
N VAL A 36 -12.00 5.84 -2.15
CA VAL A 36 -11.44 4.49 -2.03
C VAL A 36 -12.51 3.47 -2.44
N THR A 37 -12.14 2.55 -3.32
CA THR A 37 -13.02 1.46 -3.76
C THR A 37 -12.30 0.13 -3.56
N GLY A 38 -12.98 -0.85 -2.99
CA GLY A 38 -12.35 -2.14 -2.64
C GLY A 38 -13.34 -3.11 -2.04
N ASP A 39 -12.87 -4.02 -1.18
CA ASP A 39 -13.77 -4.75 -0.30
C ASP A 39 -14.12 -3.92 0.95
N ASP A 40 -14.94 -4.50 1.82
CA ASP A 40 -15.32 -3.91 3.10
C ASP A 40 -14.12 -3.66 4.02
N LEU A 41 -13.09 -4.51 3.99
CA LEU A 41 -11.88 -4.34 4.80
C LEU A 41 -10.99 -3.20 4.30
N ALA A 42 -10.80 -3.06 2.99
CA ALA A 42 -10.08 -1.93 2.40
C ALA A 42 -10.78 -0.59 2.69
N CYS A 43 -12.12 -0.58 2.67
CA CYS A 43 -12.90 0.59 3.04
C CYS A 43 -12.74 0.95 4.53
N ARG A 44 -12.69 -0.06 5.41
CA ARG A 44 -12.44 0.13 6.85
C ARG A 44 -11.03 0.64 7.12
N ASP A 45 -10.03 0.07 6.47
CA ASP A 45 -8.63 0.52 6.59
C ASP A 45 -8.47 1.99 6.15
N ALA A 46 -9.20 2.40 5.11
CA ALA A 46 -9.24 3.79 4.64
C ALA A 46 -9.77 4.79 5.67
N GLU A 47 -10.51 4.37 6.70
CA GLU A 47 -10.88 5.26 7.81
C GLU A 47 -9.65 5.77 8.57
N GLY A 48 -8.57 4.96 8.61
CA GLY A 48 -7.35 5.29 9.33
C GLY A 48 -6.35 6.19 8.58
N TYR A 49 -6.52 6.39 7.27
CA TYR A 49 -5.62 7.21 6.45
C TYR A 49 -6.32 8.23 5.54
N ALA A 50 -7.61 8.05 5.24
CA ALA A 50 -8.41 8.94 4.41
C ALA A 50 -9.86 9.02 4.96
N PRO A 51 -10.07 9.54 6.18
CA PRO A 51 -11.37 9.52 6.84
C PRO A 51 -12.45 10.30 6.08
N GLU A 52 -12.09 11.35 5.36
CA GLU A 52 -13.03 12.17 4.57
C GLU A 52 -13.39 11.56 3.21
N ALA A 53 -12.53 10.69 2.66
CA ALA A 53 -12.76 10.07 1.36
C ALA A 53 -14.11 9.35 1.33
N ARG A 54 -14.77 9.35 0.17
CA ARG A 54 -15.87 8.41 -0.07
C ARG A 54 -15.32 6.99 -0.14
N LYS A 55 -16.06 6.02 0.38
CA LYS A 55 -15.71 4.59 0.33
C LYS A 55 -16.79 3.80 -0.36
N VAL A 56 -16.41 2.89 -1.26
CA VAL A 56 -17.34 1.97 -1.91
C VAL A 56 -16.83 0.54 -1.81
N ALA A 57 -17.48 -0.25 -0.96
CA ALA A 57 -17.27 -1.69 -0.87
C ALA A 57 -18.00 -2.37 -2.03
N VAL A 58 -17.24 -2.87 -3.02
CA VAL A 58 -17.77 -3.54 -4.21
C VAL A 58 -17.90 -5.06 -4.04
N LYS A 59 -17.28 -5.60 -2.99
CA LYS A 59 -17.32 -7.01 -2.62
C LYS A 59 -17.15 -7.13 -1.11
N ASP A 60 -17.66 -8.20 -0.52
CA ASP A 60 -17.45 -8.50 0.90
C ASP A 60 -16.34 -9.53 1.02
N HIS A 61 -15.33 -9.23 1.83
CA HIS A 61 -14.21 -10.12 2.09
C HIS A 61 -14.70 -11.42 2.74
N VAL A 62 -14.26 -12.56 2.21
CA VAL A 62 -14.46 -13.87 2.84
C VAL A 62 -13.11 -14.43 3.30
N SER A 63 -12.12 -14.39 2.41
CA SER A 63 -10.74 -14.79 2.70
C SER A 63 -9.78 -14.06 1.76
N ARG A 64 -8.47 -14.31 1.95
CA ARG A 64 -7.43 -13.85 1.02
C ARG A 64 -7.74 -14.20 -0.44
N TYR A 65 -8.37 -15.34 -0.70
CA TYR A 65 -8.60 -15.88 -2.04
C TYR A 65 -10.07 -15.86 -2.48
N ALA A 66 -10.98 -15.34 -1.66
CA ALA A 66 -12.40 -15.35 -1.95
C ALA A 66 -13.12 -14.09 -1.45
N ALA A 67 -14.11 -13.64 -2.21
CA ALA A 67 -14.98 -12.53 -1.84
C ALA A 67 -16.39 -12.74 -2.43
N ILE A 68 -17.40 -12.20 -1.75
CA ILE A 68 -18.77 -12.13 -2.29
C ILE A 68 -18.87 -10.85 -3.11
N CYS A 69 -18.81 -10.99 -4.43
CA CYS A 69 -18.83 -9.86 -5.36
C CYS A 69 -20.27 -9.38 -5.63
N ARG A 70 -20.47 -8.06 -5.62
CA ARG A 70 -21.69 -7.44 -6.14
C ARG A 70 -21.66 -7.46 -7.67
N THR A 71 -22.82 -7.33 -8.32
CA THR A 71 -22.89 -7.34 -9.79
C THR A 71 -22.18 -6.13 -10.40
N PRO A 72 -21.54 -6.25 -11.58
CA PRO A 72 -20.85 -5.13 -12.22
C PRO A 72 -21.72 -3.89 -12.45
N THR A 73 -22.99 -4.09 -12.81
CA THR A 73 -23.96 -2.99 -12.99
C THR A 73 -24.18 -2.21 -11.69
N ARG A 74 -24.26 -2.91 -10.55
CA ARG A 74 -24.42 -2.28 -9.25
C ARG A 74 -23.17 -1.53 -8.84
N THR A 75 -22.00 -2.17 -8.92
CA THR A 75 -20.74 -1.55 -8.51
C THR A 75 -20.39 -0.33 -9.37
N ALA A 76 -20.61 -0.40 -10.68
CA ALA A 76 -20.40 0.76 -11.57
C ALA A 76 -21.31 1.95 -11.21
N LYS A 77 -22.56 1.69 -10.85
CA LYS A 77 -23.50 2.73 -10.39
C LYS A 77 -23.02 3.34 -9.07
N ASP A 78 -22.66 2.51 -8.11
CA ASP A 78 -22.26 2.93 -6.76
C ASP A 78 -20.94 3.72 -6.80
N ILE A 79 -19.94 3.24 -7.55
CA ILE A 79 -18.67 3.95 -7.77
C ILE A 79 -18.92 5.30 -8.44
N ARG A 80 -19.77 5.36 -9.48
CA ARG A 80 -20.05 6.62 -10.19
C ARG A 80 -20.72 7.65 -9.27
N ALA A 81 -21.67 7.22 -8.44
CA ALA A 81 -22.32 8.09 -7.48
C ALA A 81 -21.32 8.64 -6.45
N ALA A 82 -20.52 7.75 -5.85
CA ALA A 82 -19.50 8.15 -4.88
C ALA A 82 -18.42 9.04 -5.48
N ALA A 83 -17.98 8.78 -6.71
CA ALA A 83 -17.03 9.62 -7.42
C ALA A 83 -17.60 11.03 -7.65
N LYS A 84 -18.87 11.14 -8.05
CA LYS A 84 -19.54 12.44 -8.22
C LYS A 84 -19.54 13.25 -6.92
N GLU A 85 -19.79 12.60 -5.79
CA GLU A 85 -19.77 13.25 -4.47
C GLU A 85 -18.35 13.58 -4.00
N ALA A 86 -17.38 12.69 -4.26
CA ALA A 86 -15.99 12.84 -3.85
C ALA A 86 -15.29 14.04 -4.49
N VAL A 87 -15.71 14.48 -5.68
CA VAL A 87 -15.14 15.65 -6.36
C VAL A 87 -15.25 16.92 -5.50
N ALA A 88 -16.21 17.02 -4.59
CA ALA A 88 -16.29 18.14 -3.65
C ALA A 88 -15.10 18.23 -2.68
N LEU A 89 -14.37 17.13 -2.49
CA LEU A 89 -13.15 17.05 -1.67
C LEU A 89 -11.88 17.29 -2.50
N ALA A 90 -12.00 17.47 -3.81
CA ALA A 90 -10.84 17.69 -4.68
C ALA A 90 -10.25 19.08 -4.46
N GLY A 91 -8.93 19.15 -4.36
CA GLY A 91 -8.22 20.41 -4.16
C GLY A 91 -6.77 20.15 -3.74
N ARG A 92 -6.02 21.25 -3.58
CA ARG A 92 -4.73 21.21 -2.87
C ARG A 92 -4.96 21.62 -1.43
N HIS A 93 -4.45 20.82 -0.52
CA HIS A 93 -4.32 21.15 0.89
C HIS A 93 -2.89 21.63 1.19
N GLU A 94 -2.69 22.14 2.40
CA GLU A 94 -1.34 22.37 2.89
C GLU A 94 -0.57 21.04 2.89
N PRO A 95 0.59 20.95 2.21
CA PRO A 95 1.38 19.73 2.19
C PRO A 95 1.87 19.34 3.58
N VAL A 96 1.89 18.04 3.87
CA VAL A 96 2.62 17.53 5.03
C VAL A 96 4.11 17.77 4.79
N PRO A 97 4.84 18.41 5.72
CA PRO A 97 6.28 18.60 5.56
C PRO A 97 6.97 17.25 5.42
N ALA A 98 7.86 17.14 4.43
CA ALA A 98 8.65 15.94 4.25
C ALA A 98 9.49 15.64 5.51
N ALA A 99 9.53 14.37 5.89
CA ALA A 99 10.26 13.89 7.05
C ALA A 99 10.95 12.55 6.73
N PRO A 100 12.00 12.17 7.48
CA PRO A 100 12.55 10.83 7.37
C PRO A 100 11.50 9.78 7.70
N HIS A 101 11.37 8.78 6.82
CA HIS A 101 10.47 7.65 6.97
C HIS A 101 11.26 6.34 7.04
N THR A 102 10.85 5.46 7.93
CA THR A 102 11.36 4.09 8.02
C THR A 102 10.34 3.14 7.39
N ILE A 103 10.76 2.38 6.38
CA ILE A 103 9.96 1.32 5.78
C ILE A 103 10.54 -0.02 6.18
N ASP A 104 9.70 -0.85 6.79
CA ASP A 104 9.98 -2.25 7.01
C ASP A 104 9.20 -3.11 6.02
N VAL A 105 9.85 -4.13 5.47
CA VAL A 105 9.20 -5.12 4.62
C VAL A 105 9.52 -6.52 5.14
N GLU A 106 8.48 -7.31 5.37
CA GLU A 106 8.58 -8.71 5.73
C GLU A 106 8.15 -9.60 4.56
N PHE A 107 8.95 -10.63 4.32
CA PHE A 107 8.76 -11.61 3.27
C PHE A 107 8.35 -12.98 3.84
N ASP A 108 7.80 -13.84 2.99
CA ASP A 108 7.48 -15.22 3.35
C ASP A 108 8.72 -16.14 3.37
N ALA A 109 9.79 -15.78 2.65
CA ALA A 109 11.04 -16.55 2.57
C ALA A 109 12.29 -15.71 2.89
N ALA A 110 13.28 -16.36 3.53
CA ALA A 110 14.51 -15.70 3.97
C ALA A 110 15.39 -15.20 2.80
N HIS A 111 15.47 -15.96 1.71
CA HIS A 111 16.27 -15.59 0.54
C HIS A 111 15.81 -14.26 -0.09
N LEU A 112 14.51 -13.96 -0.05
CA LEU A 112 13.97 -12.68 -0.52
C LEU A 112 14.45 -11.51 0.33
N SER A 113 14.51 -11.67 1.65
CA SER A 113 15.08 -10.65 2.53
C SER A 113 16.60 -10.48 2.34
N GLN A 114 17.30 -11.50 1.87
CA GLN A 114 18.74 -11.45 1.59
C GLN A 114 19.02 -10.79 0.24
N ILE A 115 18.30 -11.16 -0.83
CA ILE A 115 18.59 -10.63 -2.17
C ILE A 115 18.31 -9.14 -2.28
N VAL A 116 17.29 -8.62 -1.58
CA VAL A 116 16.95 -7.19 -1.62
C VAL A 116 17.94 -6.30 -0.89
N THR A 117 18.84 -6.85 -0.06
CA THR A 117 19.94 -6.07 0.55
C THR A 117 21.05 -5.73 -0.45
N SER A 118 20.94 -6.21 -1.69
CA SER A 118 21.74 -5.71 -2.81
C SER A 118 21.44 -4.25 -3.15
N ILE A 119 20.29 -3.72 -2.71
CA ILE A 119 19.94 -2.31 -2.84
C ILE A 119 20.67 -1.52 -1.74
N PRO A 120 21.51 -0.52 -2.09
CA PRO A 120 22.16 0.33 -1.11
C PRO A 120 21.15 0.99 -0.16
N GLY A 121 21.42 0.94 1.14
CA GLY A 121 20.54 1.47 2.19
C GLY A 121 19.47 0.49 2.71
N VAL A 122 19.27 -0.65 2.05
CA VAL A 122 18.38 -1.72 2.55
C VAL A 122 19.17 -2.69 3.42
N ALA A 123 18.81 -2.76 4.71
CA ALA A 123 19.47 -3.61 5.69
C ALA A 123 18.53 -4.70 6.19
N ARG A 124 19.09 -5.84 6.63
CA ARG A 124 18.30 -6.87 7.32
C ARG A 124 17.87 -6.37 8.69
N ALA A 125 16.60 -6.58 9.01
CA ALA A 125 15.98 -6.27 10.30
C ALA A 125 15.35 -7.51 10.96
N GLY A 126 15.61 -8.69 10.41
CA GLY A 126 15.15 -9.98 10.92
C GLY A 126 15.45 -11.10 9.93
N GLU A 127 14.99 -12.32 10.23
CA GLU A 127 15.24 -13.47 9.38
C GLU A 127 14.68 -13.28 7.96
N ARG A 128 13.43 -12.80 7.89
CA ARG A 128 12.68 -12.54 6.65
C ARG A 128 12.27 -11.07 6.50
N LYS A 129 12.92 -10.17 7.25
CA LYS A 129 12.53 -8.76 7.34
C LYS A 129 13.70 -7.86 6.95
N VAL A 130 13.42 -6.83 6.17
CA VAL A 130 14.37 -5.76 5.85
C VAL A 130 13.81 -4.41 6.29
N SER A 131 14.70 -3.46 6.49
CA SER A 131 14.37 -2.08 6.85
C SER A 131 15.24 -1.12 6.04
N PHE A 132 14.68 0.03 5.68
CA PHE A 132 15.41 1.14 5.11
C PHE A 132 14.79 2.46 5.52
N GLU A 133 15.62 3.49 5.61
CA GLU A 133 15.19 4.86 5.88
C GLU A 133 15.29 5.69 4.60
N SER A 134 14.43 6.69 4.48
CA SER A 134 14.46 7.63 3.36
C SER A 134 14.00 9.02 3.82
N PRO A 135 14.59 10.12 3.33
CA PRO A 135 14.31 11.48 3.81
C PRO A 135 12.93 12.02 3.40
N THR A 136 12.23 11.35 2.48
CA THR A 136 10.89 11.72 1.99
C THR A 136 10.10 10.46 1.66
N MET A 137 8.77 10.52 1.66
CA MET A 137 7.94 9.41 1.17
C MET A 137 8.18 9.12 -0.30
N TYR A 138 8.53 10.12 -1.12
CA TYR A 138 8.86 9.89 -2.53
C TYR A 138 10.08 8.96 -2.69
N GLU A 139 11.16 9.22 -1.95
CA GLU A 139 12.33 8.35 -1.95
C GLU A 139 12.03 7.00 -1.31
N ALA A 140 11.28 6.97 -0.21
CA ALA A 140 10.86 5.73 0.45
C ALA A 140 10.08 4.83 -0.52
N TYR A 141 9.13 5.40 -1.27
CA TYR A 141 8.30 4.66 -2.23
C TYR A 141 9.11 4.17 -3.42
N ARG A 142 10.08 4.95 -3.91
CA ARG A 142 11.01 4.50 -4.97
C ARG A 142 11.84 3.31 -4.51
N THR A 143 12.40 3.37 -3.31
CA THR A 143 13.16 2.27 -2.72
C THR A 143 12.27 1.05 -2.50
N PHE A 144 11.05 1.22 -1.97
CA PHE A 144 10.06 0.16 -1.82
C PHE A 144 9.74 -0.52 -3.16
N LYS A 145 9.56 0.26 -4.23
CA LYS A 145 9.35 -0.28 -5.59
C LYS A 145 10.55 -1.08 -6.08
N SER A 146 11.78 -0.62 -5.85
CA SER A 146 13.00 -1.38 -6.18
C SER A 146 13.08 -2.69 -5.39
N VAL A 147 12.79 -2.65 -4.10
CA VAL A 147 12.70 -3.84 -3.23
C VAL A 147 11.70 -4.84 -3.80
N CYS A 148 10.48 -4.39 -4.13
CA CYS A 148 9.47 -5.25 -4.75
C CYS A 148 9.92 -5.82 -6.10
N SER A 149 10.61 -5.04 -6.93
CA SER A 149 11.08 -5.51 -8.25
C SER A 149 12.15 -6.59 -8.11
N ILE A 150 13.15 -6.38 -7.24
CA ILE A 150 14.22 -7.36 -7.02
C ILE A 150 13.68 -8.62 -6.35
N ALA A 151 12.86 -8.49 -5.32
CA ALA A 151 12.22 -9.65 -4.69
C ALA A 151 11.37 -10.43 -5.70
N SER A 152 10.65 -9.75 -6.60
CA SER A 152 9.87 -10.41 -7.64
C SER A 152 10.71 -11.18 -8.65
N GLY A 153 11.90 -10.69 -8.98
CA GLY A 153 12.83 -11.40 -9.88
C GLY A 153 13.57 -12.56 -9.22
N ALA A 154 13.51 -12.66 -7.90
CA ALA A 154 14.17 -13.71 -7.12
C ALA A 154 13.21 -14.80 -6.63
N VAL A 155 11.92 -14.71 -6.98
CA VAL A 155 10.96 -15.78 -6.70
C VAL A 155 11.29 -16.99 -7.57
N GLU A 156 11.51 -18.14 -6.94
CA GLU A 156 11.71 -19.40 -7.64
C GLU A 156 10.36 -19.90 -8.21
N GLU A 157 10.25 -20.03 -9.53
CA GLU A 157 9.03 -20.54 -10.18
C GLU A 157 8.82 -22.05 -9.94
N GLN A 158 9.91 -22.79 -9.76
CA GLN A 158 9.92 -24.22 -9.49
C GLN A 158 10.91 -24.49 -8.35
N TYR A 159 10.40 -25.11 -7.29
CA TYR A 159 11.20 -25.48 -6.13
C TYR A 159 11.88 -26.82 -6.41
N GLY A 160 13.03 -26.81 -7.10
CA GLY A 160 13.75 -28.02 -7.49
C GLY A 160 13.09 -28.82 -8.61
#